data_AF-A0A923AKT8-F1
#
_entry.id   AF-A0A923AKT8-F1
#
_cell.length_a   1.000
_cell.length_b   1.000
_cell.length_c   1.000
_cell.angle_alpha   90.00
_cell.angle_beta   90.00
_cell.angle_gamma   90.00
#
_symmetry.space_group_name_H-M   'P 1'
#
loop_
_entity.id
_entity.type
_entity.pdbx_description
1 polymer ?
#
loop_
_entity_poly.entity_id
_entity_poly.type
_entity_poly.pdbx_seq_one_letter_code
_entity_poly.pdbx_strand_id
1 'polypeptide(L)'
;MPIEEVRAADGRPLSVTIPLPGRPLTLAVWRARIGRVNLYLLDANVAANSPADRGITAQLYGGDRETRLQQEMALGIGGWRALAALGLRPPVC
;
A
#
# COMPACT_ATOMS: atom_id res chain seq x y z
N MET A 1 -15.32 7.19 11.25
CA MET A 1 -14.37 6.13 11.64
C MET A 1 -12.99 6.61 11.24
N PRO A 2 -12.02 6.75 12.17
CA PRO A 2 -10.72 7.31 11.83
C PRO A 2 -9.89 6.30 11.02
N ILE A 3 -9.23 6.79 9.97
CA ILE A 3 -8.14 6.11 9.28
C ILE A 3 -6.86 6.56 9.97
N GLU A 4 -6.04 5.61 10.41
CA GLU A 4 -4.83 5.86 11.17
C GLU A 4 -3.60 5.40 10.39
N GLU A 5 -2.53 6.17 10.48
CA GLU A 5 -1.22 5.77 9.97
C GLU A 5 -0.69 4.60 10.81
N VAL A 6 -0.26 3.52 10.15
CA VAL A 6 0.38 2.41 10.85
C VAL A 6 1.84 2.75 11.09
N ARG A 7 2.36 2.45 12.27
CA ARG A 7 3.77 2.70 12.63
C ARG A 7 4.55 1.39 12.65
N ALA A 8 5.78 1.44 12.16
CA ALA A 8 6.76 0.37 12.32
C ALA A 8 7.27 0.31 13.77
N ALA A 9 8.04 -0.74 14.08
CA ALA A 9 8.59 -0.97 15.43
C ALA A 9 9.49 0.18 15.94
N ASP A 10 10.07 0.95 15.03
CA ASP A 10 10.90 2.12 15.33
C ASP A 10 10.09 3.42 15.51
N GLY A 11 8.76 3.33 15.47
CA GLY A 11 7.84 4.46 15.62
C GLY A 11 7.66 5.32 14.36
N ARG A 12 8.35 5.03 13.26
CA ARG A 12 8.15 5.74 11.98
C ARG A 12 6.90 5.23 11.24
N PRO A 13 6.31 6.03 10.34
CA PRO A 13 5.26 5.55 9.43
C PRO A 13 5.69 4.27 8.72
N LEU A 14 4.85 3.24 8.77
CA LEU A 14 5.09 1.99 8.08
C LEU A 14 4.89 2.22 6.58
N SER A 15 5.92 1.87 5.82
CA SER A 15 5.86 1.83 4.37
C SER A 15 6.49 0.55 3.84
N VAL A 16 6.02 0.12 2.67
CA VAL A 16 6.58 -1.02 1.95
C VAL A 16 6.94 -0.59 0.53
N THR A 17 8.07 -1.08 0.03
CA THR A 17 8.50 -0.81 -1.34
C THR A 17 8.24 -2.03 -2.20
N ILE A 18 7.79 -1.85 -3.44
CA ILE A 18 7.68 -2.90 -4.46
C ILE A 18 8.48 -2.51 -5.71
N PRO A 19 8.95 -3.47 -6.51
CA PRO A 19 9.54 -3.18 -7.80
C PRO A 19 8.45 -2.88 -8.84
N LEU A 20 8.55 -1.76 -9.53
CA LEU A 20 7.92 -1.53 -10.83
C LEU A 20 8.98 -1.65 -11.94
N PRO A 21 8.58 -1.77 -13.22
CA PRO A 21 9.54 -1.72 -14.33
C PRO A 21 10.40 -0.44 -14.26
N GLY A 22 11.70 -0.63 -14.05
CA GLY A 22 12.71 0.44 -14.03
C GLY A 22 12.78 1.32 -12.77
N ARG A 23 11.88 1.15 -11.79
CA ARG A 23 11.86 2.00 -10.58
C ARG A 23 11.19 1.34 -9.37
N PRO A 24 11.53 1.71 -8.13
CA PRO A 24 10.76 1.31 -6.96
C PRO A 24 9.48 2.13 -6.81
N LEU A 25 8.42 1.53 -6.26
CA LEU A 25 7.23 2.22 -5.77
C LEU A 25 7.12 2.03 -4.26
N THR A 26 7.05 3.11 -3.50
CA THR A 26 6.84 3.09 -2.04
C THR A 26 5.37 3.27 -1.71
N LEU A 27 4.83 2.44 -0.82
CA LEU A 27 3.44 2.48 -0.40
C LEU A 27 3.38 2.72 1.11
N ALA A 28 2.69 3.77 1.54
CA ALA A 28 2.34 3.97 2.95
C ALA A 28 1.24 2.99 3.35
N VAL A 29 1.29 2.51 4.60
CA VAL A 29 0.29 1.59 5.14
C VAL A 29 -0.59 2.33 6.15
N TRP A 30 -1.90 2.31 5.88
CA TRP A 30 -2.92 2.87 6.75
C TRP A 30 -3.81 1.77 7.30
N ARG A 31 -4.45 2.02 8.44
CA ARG A 31 -5.42 1.12 9.06
C ARG A 31 -6.74 1.85 9.29
N ALA A 32 -7.81 1.29 8.77
CA ALA A 32 -9.17 1.64 9.14
C ALA A 32 -9.78 0.50 9.97
N ARG A 33 -10.34 0.81 11.14
CA ARG A 33 -11.03 -0.19 11.96
C ARG A 33 -12.51 -0.23 11.59
N ILE A 34 -12.97 -1.32 10.99
CA ILE A 34 -14.36 -1.54 10.57
C ILE A 34 -15.02 -2.59 11.45
N GLY A 35 -15.71 -2.12 12.49
CA GLY A 35 -16.26 -2.99 13.53
C GLY A 35 -15.17 -3.82 14.21
N ARG A 36 -15.14 -5.13 13.93
CA ARG A 36 -14.13 -6.08 14.43
C ARG A 36 -13.00 -6.35 13.43
N VAL A 37 -13.10 -5.83 12.21
CA VAL A 37 -12.14 -6.08 11.14
C VAL A 37 -11.17 -4.90 11.02
N ASN A 38 -9.88 -5.19 10.88
CA ASN A 38 -8.89 -4.20 10.48
C ASN A 38 -8.76 -4.24 8.95
N LEU A 39 -9.08 -3.13 8.30
CA LEU A 39 -8.81 -2.92 6.88
C LEU A 39 -7.47 -2.18 6.75
N TYR A 40 -6.51 -2.81 6.09
CA TYR A 40 -5.24 -2.16 5.75
C TYR A 40 -5.32 -1.58 4.34
N LEU A 41 -4.93 -0.32 4.19
CA LEU A 41 -4.96 0.43 2.94
C LEU A 41 -3.52 0.76 2.53
N LEU A 42 -3.24 0.68 1.23
CA LEU A 42 -1.94 1.03 0.65
C LEU A 42 -2.08 2.30 -0.16
N ASP A 43 -1.17 3.24 0.05
CA ASP A 43 -1.19 4.54 -0.64
C ASP A 43 0.17 4.89 -1.25
N ALA A 44 0.20 5.11 -2.55
CA ALA A 44 1.38 5.54 -3.30
C ALA A 44 1.63 7.05 -3.21
N ASN A 45 0.71 7.84 -2.63
CA ASN A 45 0.86 9.28 -2.52
C ASN A 45 1.84 9.70 -1.40
N VAL A 46 3.11 9.36 -1.60
CA VAL A 46 4.21 9.68 -0.68
C VAL A 46 5.32 10.45 -1.39
N ALA A 47 6.03 11.30 -0.63
CA ALA A 47 7.09 12.15 -1.18
C ALA A 47 8.23 11.37 -1.84
N ALA A 48 8.47 10.13 -1.40
CA ALA A 48 9.49 9.24 -1.95
C ALA A 48 9.22 8.81 -3.41
N ASN A 49 7.98 8.92 -3.88
CA ASN A 49 7.60 8.54 -5.23
C ASN A 49 7.62 9.74 -6.19
N SER A 50 7.81 9.45 -7.48
CA SER A 50 7.66 10.44 -8.54
C SER A 50 6.22 10.98 -8.60
N PRO A 51 5.99 12.20 -9.14
CA PRO A 51 4.63 12.74 -9.27
C PRO A 51 3.67 11.83 -10.04
N ALA A 52 4.17 11.13 -11.07
CA ALA A 52 3.38 10.15 -11.82
C ALA A 52 2.98 8.95 -10.94
N ASP A 53 3.93 8.42 -10.17
CA ASP A 53 3.70 7.25 -9.32
C ASP A 53 2.77 7.52 -8.14
N ARG A 54 2.76 8.75 -7.61
CA ARG A 54 1.80 9.17 -6.57
C ARG A 54 0.35 9.06 -7.05
N GLY A 55 0.12 9.16 -8.35
CA GLY A 55 -1.20 9.01 -8.98
C GLY A 55 -1.71 7.58 -9.07
N ILE A 56 -0.86 6.56 -8.85
CA ILE A 56 -1.23 5.15 -9.05
C ILE A 56 -2.41 4.74 -8.16
N THR A 57 -2.50 5.26 -6.93
CA THR A 57 -3.60 4.95 -5.99
C THR A 57 -4.67 6.04 -5.91
N ALA A 58 -4.63 7.04 -6.79
CA ALA A 58 -5.49 8.23 -6.68
C ALA A 58 -6.95 7.99 -7.12
N GLN A 59 -7.21 7.02 -8.00
CA GLN A 59 -8.54 6.74 -8.52
C GLN A 59 -8.81 5.23 -8.60
N LEU A 60 -9.98 4.83 -8.11
CA LEU A 60 -10.53 3.49 -8.30
C LEU A 60 -11.18 3.42 -9.68
N TYR A 61 -10.79 2.41 -10.48
CA TYR A 61 -11.25 2.21 -11.86
C TYR A 61 -10.91 3.36 -12.84
N GLY A 62 -9.95 4.21 -12.46
CA GLY A 62 -9.35 5.22 -13.33
C GLY A 62 -8.03 4.74 -13.92
N GLY A 63 -7.55 5.44 -14.94
CA GLY A 63 -6.29 5.15 -15.60
C GLY A 63 -6.39 4.14 -16.75
N ASP A 64 -5.23 3.84 -17.32
CA ASP A 64 -5.07 2.92 -18.44
C ASP A 64 -4.68 1.51 -17.96
N ARG A 65 -4.46 0.61 -18.92
CA ARG A 65 -4.05 -0.77 -18.65
C ARG A 65 -2.73 -0.85 -17.87
N GLU A 66 -1.82 0.09 -18.08
CA GLU A 66 -0.55 0.12 -17.37
C GLU A 66 -0.76 0.50 -15.90
N THR A 67 -1.54 1.54 -15.64
CA THR A 67 -1.91 1.98 -14.28
C THR A 67 -2.61 0.85 -13.53
N ARG A 68 -3.54 0.14 -14.18
CA ARG A 68 -4.22 -1.01 -13.60
C ARG A 68 -3.24 -2.13 -13.22
N LEU A 69 -2.28 -2.46 -14.08
CA LEU A 69 -1.25 -3.45 -13.76
C LEU A 69 -0.41 -3.01 -12.56
N GLN A 70 -0.02 -1.74 -12.50
CA GLN A 70 0.73 -1.18 -11.37
C GLN A 70 -0.08 -1.24 -10.06
N GLN A 71 -1.39 -0.96 -10.11
CA GLN A 71 -2.30 -1.13 -8.97
C GLN A 71 -2.42 -2.59 -8.53
N GLU A 72 -2.55 -3.54 -9.47
CA GLU A 72 -2.60 -4.97 -9.17
C GLU A 72 -1.28 -5.45 -8.53
N MET A 73 -0.13 -4.96 -8.99
CA MET A 73 1.18 -5.21 -8.36
C MET A 73 1.27 -4.61 -6.95
N ALA A 74 0.80 -3.37 -6.78
CA ALA A 74 0.73 -2.71 -5.48
C ALA A 74 -0.13 -3.50 -4.49
N LEU A 75 -1.30 -3.97 -4.92
CA LEU A 75 -2.19 -4.77 -4.09
C LEU A 75 -1.61 -6.15 -3.78
N GLY A 76 -1.11 -6.87 -4.77
CA GLY A 76 -0.57 -8.23 -4.59
C GLY A 76 0.75 -8.24 -3.82
N ILE A 77 1.79 -7.65 -4.39
CA ILE A 77 3.14 -7.65 -3.80
C ILE A 77 3.18 -6.74 -2.57
N GLY A 78 2.62 -5.53 -2.68
CA GLY A 78 2.63 -4.56 -1.59
C GLY A 78 1.74 -5.02 -0.43
N GLY A 79 0.58 -5.61 -0.72
CA GLY A 79 -0.30 -6.19 0.30
C GLY A 79 0.38 -7.30 1.08
N TRP A 80 1.03 -8.25 0.40
CA TRP A 80 1.78 -9.32 1.07
C TRP A 80 2.92 -8.77 1.94
N ARG A 81 3.71 -7.82 1.42
CA ARG A 81 4.80 -7.17 2.17
C ARG A 81 4.27 -6.41 3.39
N ALA A 82 3.14 -5.74 3.27
CA ALA A 82 2.51 -5.03 4.39
C ALA A 82 2.07 -6.01 5.48
N LEU A 83 1.39 -7.10 5.12
CA LEU A 83 1.01 -8.15 6.08
C LEU A 83 2.24 -8.74 6.80
N ALA A 84 3.30 -9.04 6.06
CA ALA A 84 4.54 -9.55 6.63
C ALA A 84 5.19 -8.55 7.59
N ALA A 85 5.26 -7.27 7.22
CA ALA A 85 5.80 -6.20 8.06
C ALA A 85 4.97 -5.95 9.33
N LEU A 86 3.66 -6.21 9.27
CA LEU A 86 2.75 -6.16 10.42
C LEU A 86 2.81 -7.43 11.30
N GLY A 87 3.58 -8.44 10.91
CA GLY A 87 3.62 -9.74 11.59
C GLY A 87 2.33 -10.55 11.47
N LEU A 88 1.47 -10.21 10.51
CA LEU A 88 0.18 -10.88 10.30
C LEU A 88 0.38 -12.10 9.40
N ARG A 89 -0.17 -13.24 9.83
CA ARG A 89 -0.15 -14.49 9.07
C ARG A 89 -1.58 -14.81 8.62
N PRO A 90 -1.94 -14.57 7.35
CA PRO A 90 -3.26 -14.94 6.86
C PRO A 90 -3.41 -16.47 6.85
N PRO A 91 -4.58 -17.01 7.24
CA PRO A 91 -4.81 -18.46 7.29
C PRO A 91 -4.99 -19.10 5.89
N VAL A 92 -5.19 -18.30 4.85
CA VAL A 92 -5.37 -18.72 3.45
C VAL A 92 -4.61 -17.76 2.55
N CYS A 93 -3.97 -18.27 1.49
CA CYS A 93 -3.23 -17.51 0.47
C CYS A 93 -3.78 -17.85 -0.92
#